data_AF-A0A176U9B7-F1
#
_entry.id   AF-A0A176U9B7-F1
#
_cell.length_a   1.000
_cell.length_b   1.000
_cell.length_c   1.000
_cell.angle_alpha   90.00
_cell.angle_beta   90.00
_cell.angle_gamma   90.00
#
_symmetry.space_group_name_H-M   'P 1'
#
loop_
_entity.id
_entity.type
_entity.pdbx_description
1 polymer ?
#
loop_
_entity_poly.entity_id
_entity_poly.type
_entity_poly.pdbx_seq_one_letter_code
_entity_poly.pdbx_strand_id
1 'polypeptide(L)'
;MTKLFLRLVAPSLFFLYNGTQKKGRRKAQMQELDQTQELIQMLKERLNEKDETIATLQATIETLQITIANLTETLDEFKRKFFGISSEKSKKKQTDEPVCEEASEQESGIPVKEHTRTRKKKAKRDDLYALLPIEEVLCDVPQEERLCPDCGAEMEHMGYTFIREELRITPAKVVRVRYMQEKLICPICREEDDTTITQAKTPTALMPHSPASPDMVAMVMYQKSFLHLPFYRQEKDWKEKGVPLPRETAANWYNTCALEYL
;
A
#
# COMPACT_ATOMS: atom_id res chain seq x y z
N MET A 1 37.29 95.24 -46.70
CA MET A 1 36.32 96.37 -46.75
C MET A 1 35.26 96.01 -47.77
N THR A 2 34.00 96.38 -47.53
CA THR A 2 32.84 96.28 -48.44
C THR A 2 32.31 94.88 -48.81
N LYS A 3 31.56 94.24 -47.89
CA LYS A 3 30.37 93.43 -48.26
C LYS A 3 29.19 93.66 -47.29
N LEU A 4 28.99 94.91 -46.86
CA LEU A 4 27.64 95.44 -46.63
C LEU A 4 27.14 95.88 -48.01
N PHE A 5 26.46 95.02 -48.77
CA PHE A 5 25.54 95.39 -49.86
C PHE A 5 25.04 94.11 -50.55
N LEU A 6 24.32 93.28 -49.80
CA LEU A 6 23.32 92.35 -50.35
C LEU A 6 22.16 92.24 -49.35
N ARG A 7 21.67 93.42 -48.93
CA ARG A 7 20.26 93.60 -48.55
C ARG A 7 19.55 94.08 -49.81
N LEU A 8 19.34 93.18 -50.75
CA LEU A 8 18.46 93.24 -51.92
C LEU A 8 18.80 91.97 -52.71
N VAL A 9 17.82 91.08 -52.89
CA VAL A 9 17.94 89.65 -53.30
C VAL A 9 18.40 88.74 -52.16
N ALA A 10 17.59 87.95 -51.45
CA ALA A 10 16.16 87.75 -51.45
C ALA A 10 15.79 87.28 -50.01
N PRO A 11 14.80 87.88 -49.32
CA PRO A 11 14.22 87.31 -48.10
C PRO A 11 13.83 85.83 -48.28
N SER A 12 13.54 85.48 -49.53
CA SER A 12 13.24 84.13 -50.03
C SER A 12 14.28 83.08 -49.64
N LEU A 13 15.59 83.28 -49.79
CA LEU A 13 16.57 82.19 -49.58
C LEU A 13 16.79 81.82 -48.10
N PHE A 14 16.76 82.80 -47.18
CA PHE A 14 16.84 82.53 -45.74
C PHE A 14 15.52 81.96 -45.17
N PHE A 15 14.37 82.37 -45.73
CA PHE A 15 13.08 81.74 -45.46
C PHE A 15 13.03 80.30 -45.97
N LEU A 16 13.62 80.03 -47.14
CA LEU A 16 13.68 78.71 -47.75
C LEU A 16 14.59 77.76 -46.95
N TYR A 17 15.77 78.19 -46.50
CA TYR A 17 16.68 77.35 -45.70
C TYR A 17 16.14 77.02 -44.29
N ASN A 18 15.57 77.99 -43.57
CA ASN A 18 14.89 77.72 -42.30
C ASN A 18 13.60 76.90 -42.50
N GLY A 19 12.94 77.06 -43.65
CA GLY A 19 11.77 76.27 -44.04
C GLY A 19 12.09 74.80 -44.34
N THR A 20 13.22 74.50 -44.98
CA THR A 20 13.66 73.12 -45.25
C THR A 20 14.16 72.42 -43.99
N GLN A 21 14.90 73.12 -43.10
CA GLN A 21 15.28 72.64 -41.76
C GLN A 21 14.04 72.33 -40.88
N LYS A 22 13.05 73.24 -40.84
CA LYS A 22 11.78 73.00 -40.12
C LYS A 22 10.96 71.86 -40.73
N LYS A 23 10.96 71.71 -42.06
CA LYS A 23 10.29 70.57 -42.73
C LYS A 23 10.99 69.24 -42.45
N GLY A 24 12.33 69.21 -42.41
CA GLY A 24 13.11 68.02 -42.04
C GLY A 24 12.88 67.60 -40.59
N ARG A 25 12.88 68.56 -39.65
CA ARG A 25 12.60 68.31 -38.23
C ARG A 25 11.16 67.82 -38.00
N ARG A 26 10.18 68.36 -38.73
CA ARG A 26 8.80 67.86 -38.72
C ARG A 26 8.67 66.44 -39.29
N LYS A 27 9.42 66.11 -40.34
CA LYS A 27 9.44 64.75 -40.91
C LYS A 27 10.07 63.73 -39.95
N ALA A 28 11.21 64.06 -39.34
CA ALA A 28 11.84 63.20 -38.34
C ALA A 28 10.95 63.00 -37.11
N GLN A 29 10.32 64.08 -36.63
CA GLN A 29 9.37 64.02 -35.50
C GLN A 29 8.11 63.21 -35.84
N MET A 30 7.66 63.21 -37.11
CA MET A 30 6.55 62.37 -37.56
C MET A 30 6.95 60.90 -37.66
N GLN A 31 8.17 60.61 -38.13
CA GLN A 31 8.72 59.24 -38.14
C GLN A 31 8.91 58.67 -36.73
N GLU A 32 9.39 59.48 -35.76
CA GLU A 32 9.47 59.07 -34.35
C GLU A 32 8.07 58.81 -33.76
N LEU A 33 7.07 59.65 -34.09
CA LEU A 33 5.69 59.43 -33.67
C LEU A 33 5.14 58.11 -34.25
N ASP A 34 5.37 57.82 -35.53
CA ASP A 34 4.94 56.58 -36.16
C ASP A 34 5.61 55.35 -35.51
N GLN A 35 6.93 55.40 -35.26
CA GLN A 35 7.67 54.34 -34.57
C GLN A 35 7.18 54.11 -33.13
N THR A 36 6.85 55.18 -32.39
CA THR A 36 6.28 55.05 -31.05
C THR A 36 4.87 54.49 -31.07
N GLN A 37 4.06 54.81 -32.08
CA GLN A 37 2.72 54.24 -32.24
C GLN A 37 2.78 52.74 -32.55
N GLU A 38 3.68 52.30 -33.43
CA GLU A 38 3.92 50.88 -33.71
C GLU A 38 4.37 50.12 -32.45
N LEU A 39 5.30 50.68 -31.67
CA LEU A 39 5.75 50.06 -30.43
C LEU A 39 4.61 49.94 -29.40
N ILE A 40 3.79 50.98 -29.25
CA ILE A 40 2.61 50.95 -28.37
C ILE A 40 1.63 49.86 -28.81
N GLN A 41 1.46 49.67 -30.12
CA GLN A 41 0.58 48.65 -30.67
C GLN A 41 1.09 47.24 -30.38
N MET A 42 2.37 46.97 -30.61
CA MET A 42 2.99 45.68 -30.24
C MET A 42 2.90 45.41 -28.73
N LEU A 43 3.10 46.43 -27.89
CA LEU A 43 3.00 46.28 -26.44
C LEU A 43 1.55 45.96 -26.00
N LYS A 44 0.55 46.56 -26.65
CA LYS A 44 -0.87 46.26 -26.40
C LYS A 44 -1.23 44.83 -26.81
N GLU A 45 -0.78 44.39 -27.97
CA GLU A 45 -0.99 43.00 -28.43
C GLU A 45 -0.39 42.01 -27.43
N ARG A 46 0.85 42.28 -26.97
CA ARG A 46 1.51 41.44 -25.96
C ARG A 46 0.82 41.47 -24.59
N LEU A 47 0.18 42.57 -24.22
CA LEU A 47 -0.64 42.64 -23.00
C LEU A 47 -1.91 41.82 -23.15
N ASN A 48 -2.59 41.92 -24.30
CA ASN A 48 -3.78 41.11 -24.57
C ASN A 48 -3.46 39.61 -24.55
N GLU A 49 -2.37 39.18 -25.19
CA GLU A 49 -1.90 37.79 -25.14
C GLU A 49 -1.67 37.33 -23.70
N LYS A 50 -1.03 38.18 -22.87
CA LYS A 50 -0.81 37.87 -21.46
C LYS A 50 -2.12 37.79 -20.68
N ASP A 51 -3.06 38.70 -20.91
CA ASP A 51 -4.36 38.68 -20.25
C ASP A 51 -5.18 37.44 -20.63
N GLU A 52 -5.11 36.99 -21.88
CA GLU A 52 -5.68 35.72 -22.33
C GLU A 52 -5.01 34.52 -21.64
N THR A 53 -3.68 34.50 -21.53
CA THR A 53 -2.98 33.42 -20.79
C THR A 53 -3.33 33.44 -19.30
N ILE A 54 -3.47 34.61 -18.68
CA ILE A 54 -3.86 34.72 -17.27
C ILE A 54 -5.29 34.19 -17.09
N ALA A 55 -6.22 34.54 -17.98
CA ALA A 55 -7.59 34.05 -17.93
C ALA A 55 -7.67 32.53 -18.06
N THR A 56 -6.92 31.95 -19.01
CA THR A 56 -6.87 30.48 -19.16
C THR A 56 -6.27 29.80 -17.94
N LEU A 57 -5.17 30.33 -17.39
CA LEU A 57 -4.55 29.79 -16.17
C LEU A 57 -5.49 29.89 -14.97
N GLN A 58 -6.20 31.01 -14.79
CA GLN A 58 -7.20 31.17 -13.73
C GLN A 58 -8.31 30.14 -13.85
N ALA A 59 -8.86 29.94 -15.05
CA ALA A 59 -9.87 28.91 -15.30
C ALA A 59 -9.34 27.50 -14.96
N THR A 60 -8.09 27.17 -15.31
CA THR A 60 -7.51 25.87 -14.94
C THR A 60 -7.36 25.72 -13.42
N ILE A 61 -6.96 26.77 -12.70
CA ILE A 61 -6.83 26.75 -11.25
C ILE A 61 -8.20 26.49 -10.60
N GLU A 62 -9.25 27.15 -11.08
CA GLU A 62 -10.62 26.94 -10.59
C GLU A 62 -11.07 25.49 -10.81
N THR A 63 -10.85 24.93 -12.02
CA THR A 63 -11.20 23.52 -12.29
C THR A 63 -10.42 22.56 -11.39
N LEU A 64 -9.12 22.79 -11.17
CA LEU A 64 -8.30 21.97 -10.29
C LEU A 64 -8.77 22.07 -8.84
N GLN A 65 -9.11 23.26 -8.35
CA GLN A 65 -9.64 23.44 -7.00
C GLN A 65 -10.95 22.68 -6.80
N ILE A 66 -11.86 22.70 -7.79
CA ILE A 66 -13.10 21.91 -7.76
C ILE A 66 -12.78 20.41 -7.72
N THR A 67 -11.85 19.93 -8.54
CA THR A 67 -11.47 18.50 -8.54
C THR A 67 -10.86 18.06 -7.21
N ILE A 68 -10.02 18.91 -6.61
CA ILE A 68 -9.42 18.65 -5.29
C ILE A 68 -10.53 18.59 -4.24
N ALA A 69 -11.49 19.53 -4.24
CA ALA A 69 -12.62 19.52 -3.31
C ALA A 69 -13.41 18.20 -3.40
N ASN A 70 -13.78 17.79 -4.62
CA ASN A 70 -14.50 16.54 -4.86
C ASN A 70 -13.71 15.32 -4.38
N LEU A 71 -12.41 15.25 -4.71
CA LEU A 71 -11.55 14.14 -4.26
C LEU A 71 -11.41 14.12 -2.74
N THR A 72 -11.24 15.27 -2.09
CA THR A 72 -11.16 15.34 -0.62
C THR A 72 -12.46 14.87 0.04
N GLU A 73 -13.62 15.22 -0.52
CA GLU A 73 -14.92 14.74 -0.04
C GLU A 73 -15.05 13.22 -0.18
N THR A 74 -14.69 12.64 -1.34
CA THR A 74 -14.71 11.18 -1.52
C THR A 74 -13.77 10.46 -0.55
N LEU A 75 -12.58 11.02 -0.29
CA LEU A 75 -11.65 10.46 0.69
C LEU A 75 -12.21 10.52 2.10
N ASP A 76 -12.89 11.60 2.48
CA ASP A 76 -13.51 11.72 3.79
C ASP A 76 -14.71 10.78 3.95
N GLU A 77 -15.49 10.56 2.89
CA GLU A 77 -16.51 9.51 2.86
C GLU A 77 -15.91 8.10 3.01
N PHE A 78 -14.83 7.79 2.29
CA PHE A 78 -14.15 6.51 2.44
C PHE A 78 -13.58 6.34 3.84
N LYS A 79 -12.96 7.38 4.40
CA LYS A 79 -12.48 7.37 5.79
C LYS A 79 -13.63 7.12 6.78
N ARG A 80 -14.80 7.73 6.57
CA ARG A 80 -16.00 7.45 7.38
C ARG A 80 -16.47 5.99 7.22
N LYS A 81 -16.46 5.43 6.01
CA LYS A 81 -16.88 4.04 5.76
C LYS A 81 -15.92 3.00 6.36
N PHE A 82 -14.61 3.24 6.27
CA PHE A 82 -13.58 2.27 6.70
C PHE A 82 -13.14 2.45 8.15
N PHE A 83 -13.06 3.69 8.63
CA PHE A 83 -12.51 4.03 9.95
C PHE A 83 -13.50 4.77 10.85
N GLY A 84 -14.72 5.06 10.37
CA GLY A 84 -15.78 5.61 11.20
C GLY A 84 -16.29 4.59 12.21
N ILE A 85 -16.44 5.04 13.45
CA ILE A 85 -17.15 4.29 14.49
C ILE A 85 -18.61 4.16 14.02
N SER A 86 -19.19 2.96 14.03
CA SER A 86 -20.58 2.68 13.58
C SER A 86 -21.65 3.24 14.52
N SER A 87 -21.44 4.44 15.05
CA SER A 87 -22.38 5.16 15.90
C SER A 87 -22.98 6.29 15.06
N GLU A 88 -24.24 6.10 14.65
CA GLU A 88 -25.06 7.06 13.89
C GLU A 88 -25.42 8.32 14.72
N LYS A 89 -24.44 8.95 15.36
CA LYS A 89 -24.60 10.27 15.99
C LYS A 89 -23.60 11.24 15.36
N SER A 90 -23.83 11.53 14.08
CA SER A 90 -23.23 12.68 13.41
C SER A 90 -24.18 13.88 13.56
N LYS A 91 -23.69 14.96 14.16
CA LYS A 91 -24.40 16.24 14.27
C LYS A 91 -24.68 16.75 12.84
N LYS A 92 -25.93 16.67 12.37
CA LYS A 92 -26.36 17.30 11.12
C LYS A 92 -26.00 18.80 11.19
N LYS A 93 -25.19 19.26 10.24
CA LYS A 93 -24.94 20.68 10.02
C LYS A 93 -26.29 21.28 9.59
N GLN A 94 -26.83 22.19 10.38
CA GLN A 94 -28.03 22.96 10.05
C GLN A 94 -27.70 23.82 8.83
N THR A 95 -28.30 23.51 7.69
CA THR A 95 -28.56 24.46 6.61
C THR A 95 -30.02 24.84 6.73
N ASP A 96 -30.26 26.09 7.09
CA ASP A 96 -31.58 26.69 7.21
C ASP A 96 -32.16 26.93 5.81
N GLU A 97 -33.19 26.18 5.43
CA GLU A 97 -34.27 26.62 4.52
C GLU A 97 -35.57 25.83 4.83
N PRO A 98 -36.76 26.42 4.59
CA PRO A 98 -37.95 26.13 5.40
C PRO A 98 -38.93 25.10 4.80
N VAL A 99 -39.50 24.33 5.73
CA VAL A 99 -40.86 23.74 5.76
C VAL A 99 -41.25 22.68 4.72
N CYS A 100 -41.44 21.45 5.22
CA CYS A 100 -42.72 20.75 5.13
C CYS A 100 -42.98 20.03 6.46
N GLU A 101 -44.05 20.44 7.13
CA GLU A 101 -44.63 19.76 8.29
C GLU A 101 -45.32 18.47 7.81
N GLU A 102 -44.81 17.29 8.16
CA GLU A 102 -45.65 16.10 8.28
C GLU A 102 -45.21 15.21 9.45
N ALA A 103 -46.19 14.97 10.31
CA ALA A 103 -46.38 13.83 11.22
C ALA A 103 -45.21 13.38 12.10
N SER A 104 -45.30 13.76 13.38
CA SER A 104 -44.64 13.10 14.49
C SER A 104 -45.17 11.67 14.67
N GLU A 105 -44.48 10.68 14.12
CA GLU A 105 -44.59 9.30 14.59
C GLU A 105 -43.48 9.02 15.59
N GLN A 106 -43.88 8.80 16.84
CA GLN A 106 -43.02 8.38 17.94
C GLN A 106 -42.56 6.95 17.69
N GLU A 107 -41.45 6.76 16.99
CA GLU A 107 -40.74 5.49 17.02
C GLU A 107 -40.02 5.35 18.37
N SER A 108 -40.68 4.64 19.29
CA SER A 108 -40.06 4.11 20.49
C SER A 108 -38.86 3.24 20.09
N GLY A 109 -37.65 3.79 20.21
CA GLY A 109 -36.41 3.09 19.91
C GLY A 109 -36.32 1.81 20.74
N ILE A 110 -36.28 0.66 20.05
CA ILE A 110 -35.95 -0.62 20.67
C ILE A 110 -34.50 -0.49 21.19
N PRO A 111 -34.24 -0.69 22.50
CA PRO A 111 -32.89 -0.59 23.03
C PRO A 111 -32.08 -1.78 22.51
N VAL A 112 -31.33 -1.58 21.41
CA VAL A 112 -30.33 -2.54 20.96
C VAL A 112 -29.19 -2.50 21.96
N LYS A 113 -29.11 -3.54 22.80
CA LYS A 113 -28.01 -3.72 23.76
C LYS A 113 -26.68 -3.71 22.99
N GLU A 114 -25.75 -2.91 23.48
CA GLU A 114 -24.38 -2.84 22.97
C GLU A 114 -23.76 -4.25 22.96
N HIS A 115 -23.65 -4.84 21.78
CA HIS A 115 -22.94 -6.11 21.61
C HIS A 115 -21.44 -5.83 21.60
N THR A 116 -20.85 -5.76 22.80
CA THR A 116 -19.40 -5.97 22.95
C THR A 116 -19.09 -7.36 22.41
N ARG A 117 -18.49 -7.40 21.22
CA ARG A 117 -18.02 -8.66 20.61
C ARG A 117 -16.89 -9.18 21.47
N THR A 118 -17.22 -10.03 22.45
CA THR A 118 -16.23 -10.76 23.22
C THR A 118 -15.41 -11.58 22.23
N ARG A 119 -14.14 -11.20 22.06
CA ARG A 119 -13.23 -11.90 21.17
C ARG A 119 -13.06 -13.31 21.72
N LYS A 120 -13.73 -14.29 21.10
CA LYS A 120 -13.56 -15.70 21.45
C LYS A 120 -12.07 -16.02 21.42
N LYS A 121 -11.57 -16.65 22.48
CA LYS A 121 -10.17 -17.11 22.53
C LYS A 121 -9.95 -18.00 21.30
N LYS A 122 -8.88 -17.74 20.55
CA LYS A 122 -8.48 -18.62 19.45
C LYS A 122 -8.22 -20.00 20.04
N ALA A 123 -8.90 -21.03 19.54
CA ALA A 123 -8.64 -22.40 19.95
C ALA A 123 -7.16 -22.72 19.70
N LYS A 124 -6.49 -23.38 20.65
CA LYS A 124 -5.12 -23.82 20.44
C LYS A 124 -5.12 -24.96 19.41
N ARG A 125 -4.03 -25.12 18.66
CA ARG A 125 -3.90 -26.20 17.67
C ARG A 125 -4.12 -27.57 18.31
N ASP A 126 -3.65 -27.74 19.54
CA ASP A 126 -3.87 -28.95 20.33
C ASP A 126 -5.35 -29.24 20.57
N ASP A 127 -6.17 -28.21 20.81
CA ASP A 127 -7.61 -28.37 21.00
C ASP A 127 -8.33 -28.72 19.69
N LEU A 128 -7.87 -28.14 18.57
CA LEU A 128 -8.46 -28.35 17.25
C LEU A 128 -8.20 -29.76 16.70
N TYR A 129 -7.06 -30.34 17.04
CA TYR A 129 -6.59 -31.62 16.49
C TYR A 129 -6.51 -32.72 17.57
N ALA A 130 -7.14 -32.55 18.73
CA ALA A 130 -7.05 -33.48 19.86
C ALA A 130 -7.50 -34.92 19.51
N LEU A 131 -8.42 -35.07 18.56
CA LEU A 131 -8.99 -36.36 18.17
C LEU A 131 -8.13 -37.14 17.16
N LEU A 132 -7.09 -36.53 16.60
CA LEU A 132 -6.24 -37.16 15.60
C LEU A 132 -5.12 -37.97 16.26
N PRO A 133 -4.75 -39.13 15.70
CA PRO A 133 -3.60 -39.90 16.17
C PRO A 133 -2.32 -39.06 16.06
N ILE A 134 -1.40 -39.28 17.00
CA ILE A 134 -0.10 -38.61 17.06
C ILE A 134 0.99 -39.61 16.67
N GLU A 135 1.81 -39.24 15.69
CA GLU A 135 3.04 -39.92 15.31
C GLU A 135 4.22 -39.02 15.69
N GLU A 136 5.13 -39.55 16.49
CA GLU A 136 6.34 -38.82 16.90
C GLU A 136 7.51 -39.26 16.01
N VAL A 137 8.13 -38.28 15.34
CA VAL A 137 9.33 -38.48 14.53
C VAL A 137 10.51 -37.95 15.33
N LEU A 138 11.34 -38.88 15.80
CA LEU A 138 12.58 -38.59 16.50
C LEU A 138 13.66 -38.25 15.47
N CYS A 139 14.19 -37.04 15.54
CA CYS A 139 15.34 -36.60 14.76
C CYS A 139 16.58 -36.74 15.64
N ASP A 140 17.27 -37.86 15.47
CA ASP A 140 18.49 -38.19 16.21
C ASP A 140 19.73 -37.62 15.51
N VAL A 141 20.76 -37.31 16.30
CA VAL A 141 22.08 -36.93 15.79
C VAL A 141 22.78 -38.18 15.24
N PRO A 142 23.29 -38.18 14.00
CA PRO A 142 24.02 -39.31 13.44
C PRO A 142 25.26 -39.61 14.31
N GLN A 143 25.63 -40.88 14.42
CA GLN A 143 26.70 -41.33 15.32
C GLN A 143 28.03 -40.59 15.10
N GLU A 144 28.33 -40.22 13.86
CA GLU A 144 29.55 -39.50 13.47
C GLU A 144 29.61 -38.06 14.03
N GLU A 145 28.47 -37.43 14.29
CA GLU A 145 28.35 -36.06 14.81
C GLU A 145 28.10 -36.04 16.33
N ARG A 146 28.23 -37.18 17.02
CA ARG A 146 28.08 -37.30 18.48
C ARG A 146 29.34 -36.95 19.28
N LEU A 147 30.36 -36.45 18.60
CA LEU A 147 31.59 -35.97 19.21
C LEU A 147 31.53 -34.45 19.36
N CYS A 148 31.99 -33.96 20.51
CA CYS A 148 32.06 -32.53 20.76
C CYS A 148 33.04 -31.86 19.78
N PRO A 149 32.65 -30.77 19.09
CA PRO A 149 33.54 -30.05 18.18
C PRO A 149 34.75 -29.40 18.88
N ASP A 150 34.65 -29.13 20.18
CA ASP A 150 35.66 -28.38 20.93
C ASP A 150 36.68 -29.30 21.63
N CYS A 151 36.21 -30.38 22.25
CA CYS A 151 37.05 -31.29 23.04
C CYS A 151 37.14 -32.73 22.49
N GLY A 152 36.34 -33.08 21.47
CA GLY A 152 36.32 -34.41 20.87
C GLY A 152 35.72 -35.53 21.72
N ALA A 153 35.14 -35.21 22.89
CA ALA A 153 34.50 -36.18 23.76
C ALA A 153 33.12 -36.61 23.25
N GLU A 154 32.69 -37.83 23.61
CA GLU A 154 31.34 -38.31 23.33
C GLU A 154 30.30 -37.47 24.10
N MET A 155 29.29 -36.99 23.39
CA MET A 155 28.22 -36.16 23.95
C MET A 155 27.10 -37.01 24.57
N GLU A 156 26.53 -36.53 25.68
CA GLU A 156 25.44 -37.20 26.38
C GLU A 156 24.06 -36.72 25.89
N HIS A 157 23.09 -37.64 25.89
CA HIS A 157 21.70 -37.33 25.54
C HIS A 157 21.03 -36.49 26.64
N MET A 158 20.69 -35.25 26.32
CA MET A 158 20.02 -34.34 27.25
C MET A 158 18.49 -34.47 27.18
N GLY A 159 17.94 -34.92 26.06
CA GLY A 159 16.51 -35.10 25.86
C GLY A 159 16.03 -34.69 24.47
N TYR A 160 14.75 -34.97 24.21
CA TYR A 160 14.05 -34.53 23.01
C TYR A 160 13.33 -33.20 23.24
N THR A 161 13.50 -32.26 22.31
CA THR A 161 12.76 -30.99 22.29
C THR A 161 11.75 -30.98 21.15
N PHE A 162 10.50 -30.64 21.46
CA PHE A 162 9.47 -30.44 20.45
C PHE A 162 9.75 -29.20 19.61
N ILE A 163 9.87 -29.36 18.28
CA ILE A 163 10.04 -28.22 17.36
C ILE A 163 8.70 -27.80 16.79
N ARG A 164 8.00 -28.74 16.17
CA ARG A 164 6.83 -28.44 15.35
C ARG A 164 5.92 -29.64 15.17
N GLU A 165 4.71 -29.30 14.76
CA GLU A 165 3.66 -30.25 14.45
C GLU A 165 3.09 -29.97 13.06
N GLU A 166 2.99 -31.01 12.26
CA GLU A 166 2.43 -30.99 10.91
C GLU A 166 1.31 -32.02 10.82
N LEU A 167 0.31 -31.75 9.96
CA LEU A 167 -0.72 -32.73 9.64
C LEU A 167 -0.26 -33.53 8.44
N ARG A 168 -0.25 -34.86 8.50
CA ARG A 168 0.03 -35.74 7.35
C ARG A 168 -1.27 -36.42 6.94
N ILE A 169 -1.55 -36.45 5.63
CA ILE A 169 -2.66 -37.24 5.07
C ILE A 169 -2.13 -38.49 4.39
N THR A 170 -2.64 -39.63 4.83
CA THR A 170 -2.80 -40.82 3.98
C THR A 170 -4.26 -40.82 3.51
N PRO A 171 -4.63 -41.15 2.27
CA PRO A 171 -5.96 -40.84 1.70
C PRO A 171 -7.20 -41.14 2.57
N ALA A 172 -7.13 -42.09 3.50
CA ALA A 172 -8.18 -42.43 4.46
C ALA A 172 -7.94 -41.95 5.93
N LYS A 173 -6.74 -41.52 6.30
CA LYS A 173 -6.34 -41.19 7.68
C LYS A 173 -5.52 -39.91 7.74
N VAL A 174 -5.86 -39.02 8.66
CA VAL A 174 -5.02 -37.85 8.97
C VAL A 174 -4.36 -38.07 10.31
N VAL A 175 -3.05 -37.77 10.37
CA VAL A 175 -2.21 -37.98 11.54
C VAL A 175 -1.48 -36.68 11.87
N ARG A 176 -1.27 -36.41 13.16
CA ARG A 176 -0.42 -35.32 13.64
C ARG A 176 1.00 -35.84 13.78
N VAL A 177 1.90 -35.34 12.93
CA VAL A 177 3.32 -35.67 12.99
C VAL A 177 4.02 -34.63 13.85
N ARG A 178 4.57 -35.04 14.99
CA ARG A 178 5.36 -34.20 15.88
C ARG A 178 6.83 -34.47 15.68
N TYR A 179 7.59 -33.44 15.32
CA TYR A 179 9.03 -33.53 15.16
C TYR A 179 9.72 -33.22 16.49
N MET A 180 10.46 -34.21 16.98
CA MET A 180 11.21 -34.17 18.23
C MET A 180 12.70 -34.14 17.91
N GLN A 181 13.40 -33.09 18.33
CA GLN A 181 14.83 -32.91 18.08
C GLN A 181 15.63 -33.41 19.27
N GLU A 182 16.56 -34.31 19.00
CA GLU A 182 17.55 -34.70 19.99
C GLU A 182 18.49 -33.52 20.30
N LYS A 183 18.71 -33.27 21.60
CA LYS A 183 19.75 -32.38 22.09
C LYS A 183 20.81 -33.17 22.83
N LEU A 184 22.05 -32.91 22.47
CA LEU A 184 23.22 -33.47 23.10
C LEU A 184 23.98 -32.40 23.88
N ILE A 185 24.55 -32.78 25.01
CA ILE A 185 25.38 -31.91 25.84
C ILE A 185 26.76 -32.57 26.03
N CYS A 186 27.82 -31.78 25.92
CA CYS A 186 29.15 -32.29 26.24
C CYS A 186 29.34 -32.32 27.77
N PRO A 187 29.70 -33.46 28.37
CA PRO A 187 29.92 -33.54 29.82
C PRO A 187 31.18 -32.77 30.26
N ILE A 188 32.25 -32.80 29.47
CA ILE A 188 33.53 -32.15 29.81
C ILE A 188 33.42 -30.62 29.76
N CYS A 189 32.98 -30.06 28.63
CA CYS A 189 32.85 -28.60 28.49
C CYS A 189 31.82 -28.00 29.47
N ARG A 190 30.85 -28.80 29.93
CA ARG A 190 29.92 -28.40 30.98
C ARG A 190 30.62 -28.12 32.32
N GLU A 191 31.73 -28.78 32.61
CA GLU A 191 32.52 -28.58 33.85
C GLU A 191 33.48 -27.38 33.74
N GLU A 192 33.86 -26.98 32.53
CA GLU A 192 34.86 -25.95 32.22
C GLU A 192 34.25 -24.55 31.93
N ASP A 193 33.01 -24.30 32.38
CA ASP A 193 32.21 -23.07 32.21
C ASP A 193 31.69 -22.76 30.78
N ASP A 194 32.16 -23.46 29.74
CA ASP A 194 31.69 -23.31 28.35
C ASP A 194 30.78 -24.48 27.90
N THR A 195 29.46 -24.36 28.09
CA THR A 195 28.53 -25.43 27.73
C THR A 195 28.27 -25.55 26.22
N THR A 196 28.93 -26.51 25.56
CA THR A 196 28.63 -26.86 24.17
C THR A 196 27.40 -27.78 24.06
N ILE A 197 26.36 -27.30 23.38
CA ILE A 197 25.11 -28.02 23.12
C ILE A 197 24.95 -28.21 21.62
N THR A 198 24.89 -29.47 21.18
CA THR A 198 24.67 -29.83 19.78
C THR A 198 23.23 -30.29 19.60
N GLN A 199 22.61 -29.89 18.50
CA GLN A 199 21.23 -30.24 18.19
C GLN A 199 21.17 -31.01 16.88
N ALA A 200 20.28 -32.01 16.80
CA ALA A 200 20.09 -32.77 15.57
C ALA A 200 19.60 -31.90 14.42
N LYS A 201 20.09 -32.16 13.20
CA LYS A 201 19.55 -31.56 11.98
C LYS A 201 18.12 -32.07 11.80
N THR A 202 17.16 -31.15 11.73
CA THR A 202 15.75 -31.51 11.52
C THR A 202 15.33 -31.17 10.10
N PRO A 203 14.37 -31.94 9.52
CA PRO A 203 13.90 -31.67 8.17
C PRO A 203 13.34 -30.26 8.09
N THR A 204 13.46 -29.58 6.96
CA THR A 204 12.89 -28.23 6.79
C THR A 204 11.36 -28.34 6.69
N ALA A 205 10.65 -27.46 7.41
CA ALA A 205 9.19 -27.37 7.28
C ALA A 205 8.83 -26.77 5.91
N LEU A 206 7.76 -27.25 5.28
CA LEU A 206 7.31 -26.71 3.99
C LEU A 206 6.92 -25.23 4.10
N MET A 207 6.16 -24.87 5.13
CA MET A 207 5.78 -23.50 5.40
C MET A 207 5.99 -23.17 6.89
N PRO A 208 6.75 -22.12 7.23
CA PRO A 208 6.99 -21.76 8.62
C PRO A 208 5.69 -21.38 9.33
N HIS A 209 5.56 -21.79 10.59
CA HIS A 209 4.40 -21.53 11.46
C HIS A 209 3.04 -22.09 10.98
N SER A 210 3.01 -22.86 9.89
CA SER A 210 1.80 -23.50 9.36
C SER A 210 1.80 -25.00 9.70
N PRO A 211 0.63 -25.64 9.96
CA PRO A 211 0.56 -27.10 10.15
C PRO A 211 0.64 -27.89 8.83
N ALA A 212 1.17 -27.26 7.77
CA ALA A 212 1.21 -27.80 6.42
C ALA A 212 2.35 -28.81 6.28
N SER A 213 2.02 -30.09 6.09
CA SER A 213 2.97 -31.05 5.53
C SER A 213 2.93 -31.01 4.00
N PRO A 214 4.00 -31.48 3.33
CA PRO A 214 4.01 -31.72 1.89
C PRO A 214 2.81 -32.54 1.41
N ASP A 215 2.48 -33.61 2.13
CA ASP A 215 1.39 -34.53 1.76
C ASP A 215 0.01 -33.85 1.81
N MET A 216 -0.22 -33.03 2.85
CA MET A 216 -1.47 -32.28 3.02
C MET A 216 -1.65 -31.25 1.91
N VAL A 217 -0.60 -30.49 1.61
CA VAL A 217 -0.68 -29.46 0.56
C VAL A 217 -0.84 -30.08 -0.81
N ALA A 218 -0.12 -31.18 -1.09
CA ALA A 218 -0.29 -31.95 -2.32
C ALA A 218 -1.75 -32.42 -2.50
N MET A 219 -2.40 -32.89 -1.44
CA MET A 219 -3.82 -33.26 -1.50
C MET A 219 -4.72 -32.05 -1.79
N VAL A 220 -4.50 -30.90 -1.13
CA VAL A 220 -5.27 -29.67 -1.38
C VAL A 220 -5.12 -29.21 -2.83
N MET A 221 -3.90 -29.23 -3.36
CA MET A 221 -3.61 -28.87 -4.75
C MET A 221 -4.23 -29.87 -5.73
N TYR A 222 -4.14 -31.17 -5.47
CA TYR A 222 -4.79 -32.20 -6.26
C TYR A 222 -6.31 -32.02 -6.29
N GLN A 223 -6.94 -31.84 -5.13
CA GLN A 223 -8.38 -31.60 -5.03
C GLN A 223 -8.79 -30.33 -5.78
N LYS A 224 -8.01 -29.25 -5.67
CA LYS A 224 -8.31 -27.96 -6.32
C LYS A 224 -8.13 -28.00 -7.84
N SER A 225 -7.02 -28.55 -8.31
CA SER A 225 -6.60 -28.48 -9.72
C SER A 225 -7.11 -29.65 -10.55
N PHE A 226 -7.05 -30.87 -10.02
CA PHE A 226 -7.44 -32.07 -10.76
C PHE A 226 -8.92 -32.41 -10.59
N LEU A 227 -9.43 -32.38 -9.35
CA LEU A 227 -10.83 -32.70 -9.05
C LEU A 227 -11.76 -31.47 -9.12
N HIS A 228 -11.22 -30.28 -9.38
CA HIS A 228 -11.93 -29.01 -9.43
C HIS A 228 -12.81 -28.73 -8.19
N LEU A 229 -12.40 -29.23 -7.02
CA LEU A 229 -13.10 -29.03 -5.75
C LEU A 229 -12.86 -27.60 -5.25
N PRO A 230 -13.91 -26.78 -5.07
CA PRO A 230 -13.76 -25.45 -4.47
C PRO A 230 -13.38 -25.56 -2.99
N PHE A 231 -12.62 -24.58 -2.47
CA PHE A 231 -12.07 -24.64 -1.10
C PHE A 231 -13.13 -24.78 0.00
N TYR A 232 -14.34 -24.22 -0.17
CA TYR A 232 -15.42 -24.39 0.82
C TYR A 232 -15.89 -25.85 0.91
N ARG A 233 -15.81 -26.61 -0.19
CA ARG A 233 -16.18 -28.03 -0.21
C ARG A 233 -15.06 -28.88 0.37
N GLN A 234 -13.81 -28.53 0.10
CA GLN A 234 -12.66 -29.14 0.75
C GLN A 234 -12.73 -28.93 2.27
N GLU A 235 -13.00 -27.71 2.75
CA GLU A 235 -13.15 -27.41 4.18
C GLU A 235 -14.20 -28.31 4.86
N LYS A 236 -15.33 -28.60 4.20
CA LYS A 236 -16.33 -29.54 4.71
C LYS A 236 -15.79 -30.97 4.79
N ASP A 237 -15.14 -31.45 3.72
CA ASP A 237 -14.52 -32.78 3.67
C ASP A 237 -13.45 -32.97 4.77
N TRP A 238 -12.61 -31.95 4.99
CA TRP A 238 -11.61 -31.96 6.06
C TRP A 238 -12.24 -32.00 7.45
N LYS A 239 -13.33 -31.24 7.65
CA LYS A 239 -14.08 -31.23 8.91
C LYS A 239 -14.68 -32.60 9.21
N GLU A 240 -15.19 -33.32 8.21
CA GLU A 240 -15.68 -34.69 8.36
C GLU A 240 -14.55 -35.67 8.76
N LYS A 241 -13.33 -35.43 8.29
CA LYS A 241 -12.11 -36.17 8.68
C LYS A 241 -11.54 -35.75 10.05
N GLY A 242 -12.22 -34.88 10.79
CA GLY A 242 -11.77 -34.40 12.10
C GLY A 242 -10.68 -33.33 12.03
N VAL A 243 -10.42 -32.75 10.86
CA VAL A 243 -9.42 -31.71 10.62
C VAL A 243 -10.14 -30.41 10.26
N PRO A 244 -10.40 -29.51 11.22
CA PRO A 244 -11.01 -28.23 10.91
C PRO A 244 -10.01 -27.30 10.20
N LEU A 245 -9.82 -27.50 8.89
CA LEU A 245 -8.95 -26.68 8.03
C LEU A 245 -9.77 -25.56 7.37
N PRO A 246 -9.59 -24.30 7.76
CA PRO A 246 -10.35 -23.20 7.17
C PRO A 246 -9.95 -22.96 5.71
N ARG A 247 -10.92 -22.58 4.88
CA ARG A 247 -10.72 -22.31 3.44
C ARG A 247 -9.61 -21.31 3.13
N GLU A 248 -9.40 -20.33 4.00
CA GLU A 248 -8.39 -19.29 3.86
C GLU A 248 -6.97 -19.88 3.96
N THR A 249 -6.78 -20.81 4.90
CA THR A 249 -5.51 -21.52 5.06
C THR A 249 -5.24 -22.45 3.88
N ALA A 250 -6.24 -23.19 3.42
CA ALA A 250 -6.10 -24.05 2.24
C ALA A 250 -5.80 -23.24 0.96
N ALA A 251 -6.45 -22.09 0.77
CA ALA A 251 -6.18 -21.20 -0.34
C ALA A 251 -4.77 -20.59 -0.27
N ASN A 252 -4.33 -20.20 0.93
CA ASN A 252 -2.98 -19.69 1.14
C ASN A 252 -1.94 -20.76 0.79
N TRP A 253 -2.12 -22.00 1.25
CA TRP A 253 -1.22 -23.12 0.92
C TRP A 253 -1.12 -23.34 -0.59
N TYR A 254 -2.27 -23.34 -1.29
CA TYR A 254 -2.30 -23.48 -2.73
C TYR A 254 -1.51 -22.37 -3.43
N ASN A 255 -1.76 -21.11 -3.07
CA ASN A 255 -1.13 -19.96 -3.71
C ASN A 255 0.37 -19.91 -3.43
N THR A 256 0.79 -20.12 -2.18
CA THR A 256 2.21 -20.14 -1.80
C THR A 256 2.94 -21.24 -2.56
N CYS A 257 2.44 -22.47 -2.55
CA CYS A 257 3.13 -23.56 -3.21
C CYS A 257 3.09 -23.47 -4.74
N ALA A 258 2.03 -22.90 -5.32
CA ALA A 258 1.96 -22.65 -6.75
C ALA A 258 2.92 -21.55 -7.23
N LEU A 259 3.38 -20.66 -6.34
CA LEU A 259 4.36 -19.61 -6.69
C LEU A 259 5.81 -20.04 -6.41
N GLU A 260 6.03 -20.87 -5.38
CA GLU A 260 7.37 -21.26 -4.94
C GLU A 260 7.87 -22.55 -5.63
N TYR A 261 6.98 -23.47 -6.01
CA TYR A 261 7.36 -24.83 -6.46
C TYR A 261 6.82 -25.24 -7.83
N LEU A 262 5.95 -24.43 -8.47
CA LEU A 262 5.43 -24.66 -9.83
C LEU A 262 5.85 -23.52 -10.75
#